data_AF-A0A9R0AK97-F1
#
_entry.id   AF-A0A9R0AK97-F1
#
_cell.length_a   1.000
_cell.length_b   1.000
_cell.length_c   1.000
_cell.angle_alpha   90.00
_cell.angle_beta   90.00
_cell.angle_gamma   90.00
#
_symmetry.space_group_name_H-M   'P 1'
#
loop_
_entity.id
_entity.type
_entity.pdbx_description
1 polymer ?
#
loop_
_entity_poly.entity_id
_entity_poly.type
_entity_poly.pdbx_seq_one_letter_code
_entity_poly.pdbx_strand_id
1 'polypeptide(L)'
;MRLSLRFGIHPGAGRMPGQLSVLLAQAGVLYDVLLEMDEISEDFPETDLALVIGANDTFNSAAQEDPDPIIAGMPVLDVWGSKQV
;
A
#
# COMPACT_ATOMS: atom_id res chain seq x y z
N MET A 1 -6.39 14.06 20.50
CA MET A 1 -5.72 14.15 19.19
C MET A 1 -6.26 12.99 18.35
N ARG A 2 -6.96 13.26 17.24
CA ARG A 2 -7.60 12.22 16.42
C ARG A 2 -6.81 12.14 15.12
N LEU A 3 -6.01 11.08 14.97
CA LEU A 3 -5.30 10.77 13.74
C LEU A 3 -6.20 9.87 12.89
N SER A 4 -6.29 10.14 11.60
CA SER A 4 -6.90 9.20 10.64
C SER A 4 -5.85 8.16 10.27
N LEU A 5 -6.14 6.88 10.50
CA LEU A 5 -5.22 5.77 10.22
C LEU A 5 -5.95 4.73 9.36
N ARG A 6 -5.32 4.37 8.25
CA ARG A 6 -5.82 3.43 7.26
C ARG A 6 -4.66 2.54 6.79
N PHE A 7 -4.97 1.32 6.41
CA PHE A 7 -4.03 0.33 5.87
C PHE A 7 -4.34 0.14 4.39
N GLY A 8 -3.37 0.44 3.53
CA GLY A 8 -3.43 0.11 2.11
C GLY A 8 -2.83 -1.27 1.85
N ILE A 9 -3.60 -2.16 1.24
CA ILE A 9 -3.19 -3.54 0.93
C ILE A 9 -2.99 -3.68 -0.57
N HIS A 10 -1.75 -3.98 -0.97
CA HIS A 10 -1.45 -4.35 -2.35
C HIS A 10 -1.88 -5.82 -2.58
N PRO A 11 -2.53 -6.17 -3.70
CA PRO A 11 -3.03 -7.54 -3.94
C PRO A 11 -1.93 -8.61 -3.98
N GLY A 12 -0.72 -8.21 -4.40
CA GLY A 12 0.49 -9.04 -4.38
C GLY A 12 1.25 -9.06 -3.04
N ALA A 13 0.78 -8.39 -1.99
CA ALA A 13 1.47 -8.35 -0.70
C ALA A 13 1.34 -9.68 0.06
N GLY A 14 2.47 -10.21 0.53
CA GLY A 14 2.55 -11.49 1.23
C GLY A 14 2.97 -12.64 0.30
N ARG A 15 2.62 -13.87 0.68
CA ARG A 15 2.97 -15.11 -0.05
C ARG A 15 1.75 -15.92 -0.46
N MET A 16 0.55 -15.51 -0.05
CA MET A 16 -0.72 -16.08 -0.47
C MET A 16 -1.75 -14.96 -0.67
N PRO A 17 -2.69 -15.07 -1.63
CA PRO A 17 -3.75 -14.09 -1.82
C PRO A 17 -4.54 -13.84 -0.53
N GLY A 18 -4.73 -12.57 -0.17
CA GLY A 18 -5.47 -12.16 1.04
C GLY A 18 -4.79 -12.47 2.37
N GLN A 19 -3.55 -12.98 2.36
CA GLN A 19 -2.83 -13.36 3.59
C GLN A 19 -2.70 -12.18 4.56
N LEU A 20 -2.32 -10.99 4.06
CA LEU A 20 -2.08 -9.84 4.91
C LEU A 20 -3.37 -9.32 5.58
N SER A 21 -4.48 -9.31 4.86
CA SER A 21 -5.79 -8.93 5.40
C SER A 21 -6.21 -9.84 6.54
N VAL A 22 -5.97 -11.15 6.43
CA VAL A 22 -6.20 -12.13 7.52
C VAL A 22 -5.30 -11.86 8.71
N LEU A 23 -4.00 -11.61 8.51
CA LEU A 23 -3.06 -11.34 9.60
C LEU A 23 -3.40 -10.06 10.36
N LEU A 24 -3.80 -9.00 9.66
CA LEU A 24 -4.21 -7.73 10.27
C LEU A 24 -5.53 -7.89 11.04
N ALA A 25 -6.49 -8.62 10.49
CA ALA A 25 -7.72 -8.94 11.21
C ALA A 25 -7.44 -9.77 12.49
N GLN A 26 -6.53 -10.74 12.43
CA GLN A 26 -6.08 -11.51 13.61
C GLN A 26 -5.37 -10.63 14.64
N ALA A 27 -4.67 -9.58 14.20
CA ALA A 27 -4.04 -8.59 15.07
C ALA A 27 -5.04 -7.56 15.65
N GLY A 28 -6.34 -7.66 15.31
CA GLY A 28 -7.39 -6.78 15.82
C GLY A 28 -7.57 -5.48 15.03
N VAL A 29 -7.03 -5.39 13.82
CA VAL A 29 -7.32 -4.27 12.91
C VAL A 29 -8.75 -4.40 12.40
N LEU A 30 -9.49 -3.30 12.45
CA LEU A 30 -10.87 -3.24 11.98
C LEU A 30 -10.90 -3.25 10.44
N TYR A 31 -11.89 -3.93 9.86
CA TYR A 31 -12.04 -4.01 8.41
C TYR A 31 -12.38 -2.69 7.73
N ASP A 32 -12.95 -1.72 8.46
CA ASP A 32 -13.29 -0.39 7.94
C ASP A 32 -12.07 0.48 7.62
N VAL A 33 -10.91 0.14 8.20
CA VAL A 33 -9.63 0.82 7.94
C VAL A 33 -8.68 -0.02 7.09
N LEU A 34 -9.11 -1.20 6.63
CA LEU A 34 -8.38 -2.06 5.69
C LEU A 34 -8.90 -1.77 4.28
N LEU A 35 -8.11 -1.07 3.48
CA LEU A 35 -8.45 -0.67 2.12
C LEU A 35 -7.59 -1.43 1.11
N GLU A 36 -8.22 -1.90 0.04
CA GLU A 36 -7.50 -2.45 -1.10
C GLU A 36 -6.80 -1.33 -1.88
N MET A 37 -5.81 -1.69 -2.70
CA MET A 37 -5.01 -0.72 -3.46
C MET A 37 -5.85 0.28 -4.26
N ASP A 38 -6.86 -0.20 -4.99
CA ASP A 38 -7.71 0.66 -5.83
C ASP A 38 -8.54 1.66 -5.01
N GLU A 39 -8.82 1.35 -3.73
CA GLU A 39 -9.63 2.19 -2.85
C GLU A 39 -8.82 3.31 -2.18
N ILE A 40 -7.51 3.12 -2.01
CA ILE A 40 -6.63 4.06 -1.29
C ILE A 40 -5.68 4.85 -2.20
N SER A 41 -5.45 4.41 -3.44
CA SER A 41 -4.41 4.99 -4.30
C SER A 41 -4.63 6.47 -4.60
N GLU A 42 -5.89 6.90 -4.78
CA GLU A 42 -6.22 8.32 -5.04
C GLU A 42 -6.03 9.23 -3.81
N ASP A 43 -5.86 8.66 -2.61
CA ASP A 43 -5.77 9.41 -1.35
C ASP A 43 -4.34 9.77 -0.95
N PHE A 44 -3.32 9.25 -1.62
CA PHE A 44 -1.93 9.54 -1.29
C PHE A 44 -1.60 11.04 -1.32
N PRO A 45 -2.04 11.86 -2.30
CA PRO A 45 -1.77 13.30 -2.32
C PRO A 45 -2.23 14.06 -1.07
N GLU A 46 -3.30 13.60 -0.42
CA GLU A 46 -3.85 14.20 0.80
C GLU A 46 -3.31 13.56 2.08
N THR A 47 -2.46 12.53 1.97
CA THR A 47 -1.91 11.78 3.11
C THR A 47 -0.67 12.45 3.68
N ASP A 48 -0.68 12.73 4.99
CA ASP A 48 0.45 13.39 5.68
C ASP A 48 1.69 12.50 5.82
N LEU A 49 1.50 11.20 6.04
CA LEU A 49 2.58 10.23 6.24
C LEU A 49 2.17 8.85 5.73
N ALA A 50 2.98 8.24 4.88
CA ALA A 50 2.84 6.85 4.43
C ALA A 50 3.91 5.95 5.06
N LEU A 51 3.54 5.14 6.05
CA LEU A 51 4.47 4.22 6.71
C LEU A 51 4.54 2.87 5.97
N VAL A 52 5.66 2.60 5.31
CA VAL A 52 5.88 1.33 4.61
C VAL A 52 6.59 0.32 5.51
N ILE A 53 5.95 -0.83 5.77
CA ILE A 53 6.49 -1.87 6.66
C ILE A 53 6.66 -3.18 5.89
N GLY A 54 7.90 -3.61 5.70
CA GLY A 54 8.22 -4.93 5.16
C GLY A 54 7.82 -5.16 3.70
N ALA A 55 7.59 -4.07 2.95
CA ALA A 55 7.35 -4.10 1.51
C ALA A 55 8.59 -3.60 0.76
N ASN A 56 8.67 -3.88 -0.55
CA ASN A 56 9.67 -3.32 -1.46
C ASN A 56 9.03 -3.12 -2.85
N ASP A 57 8.82 -4.21 -3.57
CA ASP A 57 8.36 -4.15 -4.97
C ASP A 57 6.96 -3.52 -5.13
N THR A 58 6.09 -3.69 -4.13
CA THR A 58 4.67 -3.23 -4.19
C THR A 58 4.48 -1.72 -4.09
N PHE A 59 5.54 -0.94 -3.86
CA PHE A 59 5.52 0.52 -3.85
C PHE A 59 6.68 1.12 -4.66
N ASN A 60 7.34 0.30 -5.51
CA ASN A 60 8.54 0.74 -6.21
C ASN A 60 8.16 1.56 -7.46
N SER A 61 8.54 2.85 -7.50
CA SER A 61 8.22 3.76 -8.62
C SER A 61 8.82 3.32 -9.95
N ALA A 62 9.87 2.49 -9.93
CA ALA A 62 10.47 1.92 -11.13
C ALA A 62 9.49 1.07 -11.95
N ALA A 63 8.39 0.58 -11.35
CA ALA A 63 7.33 -0.11 -12.08
C ALA A 63 6.60 0.81 -13.09
N GLN A 64 6.61 2.14 -12.87
CA GLN A 64 5.92 3.12 -13.72
C GLN A 64 6.89 4.00 -14.52
N GLU A 65 8.05 4.30 -13.96
CA GLU A 65 8.98 5.31 -14.51
C GLU A 65 10.02 4.73 -15.48
N ASP A 66 10.30 3.42 -15.40
CA ASP A 66 11.38 2.75 -16.13
C ASP A 66 10.83 1.56 -16.95
N PRO A 67 11.14 1.46 -18.26
CA PRO A 67 10.76 0.30 -19.07
C PRO A 67 11.60 -0.97 -18.82
N ASP A 68 12.78 -0.87 -18.21
CA ASP A 68 13.75 -1.96 -18.09
C ASP A 68 13.57 -2.92 -16.89
N PRO A 69 13.07 -2.54 -15.71
CA PRO A 69 13.00 -3.45 -14.57
C PRO A 69 11.98 -4.57 -14.81
N ILE A 70 12.20 -5.72 -14.16
CA ILE A 70 11.29 -6.88 -14.22
C ILE A 70 9.86 -6.53 -13.78
N ILE A 71 9.71 -5.50 -12.95
CA ILE A 71 8.43 -5.04 -12.42
C ILE A 71 7.76 -3.96 -13.28
N ALA A 72 8.32 -3.60 -14.45
CA ALA A 72 7.75 -2.59 -15.33
C ALA A 72 6.30 -2.94 -15.73
N GLY A 73 5.38 -1.99 -15.51
CA GLY A 73 3.94 -2.15 -15.74
C GLY A 73 3.18 -2.89 -14.63
N MET A 74 3.86 -3.32 -13.56
CA MET A 74 3.17 -3.86 -12.38
C MET A 74 2.43 -2.71 -11.67
N PRO A 75 1.13 -2.86 -11.33
CA PRO A 75 0.47 -1.87 -10.48
C PRO A 75 1.17 -1.84 -9.12
N VAL A 76 1.32 -0.66 -8.54
CA VAL A 76 2.00 -0.43 -7.26
C VAL A 76 1.24 0.64 -6.48
N LEU A 77 1.46 0.70 -5.17
CA LEU A 77 0.97 1.80 -4.33
C LEU A 77 1.90 3.01 -4.49
N ASP A 78 1.35 4.14 -4.94
CA ASP A 78 2.08 5.39 -5.19
C ASP A 78 2.37 6.16 -3.88
N VAL A 79 3.01 5.49 -2.92
CA VAL A 79 3.27 6.05 -1.58
C VAL A 79 4.10 7.33 -1.62
N TRP A 80 4.93 7.50 -2.66
CA TRP A 80 5.70 8.72 -2.91
C TRP A 80 4.83 9.94 -3.24
N GLY A 81 3.56 9.75 -3.56
CA GLY A 81 2.57 10.82 -3.70
C GLY A 81 2.15 11.46 -2.38
N SER A 82 2.47 10.84 -1.24
CA SER A 82 2.21 11.40 0.10
C SER A 82 3.19 12.50 0.49
N LYS A 83 2.86 13.30 1.51
CA LYS A 83 3.72 14.40 1.97
C LYS A 83 5.05 13.90 2.55
N GLN A 84 5.05 12.71 3.15
CA GLN A 84 6.23 12.05 3.70
C GLN A 84 6.06 10.53 3.66
N VAL A 85 7.14 9.82 3.34
CA VAL A 85 7.27 8.36 3.42
C VAL A 85 8.31 8.01 4.47
#